data_AF-A0A9Q1EI71-F1
#
_entry.id   AF-A0A9Q1EI71-F1
#
_cell.length_a   1.000
_cell.length_b   1.000
_cell.length_c   1.000
_cell.angle_alpha   90.00
_cell.angle_beta   90.00
_cell.angle_gamma   90.00
#
_symmetry.space_group_name_H-M   'P 1'
#
loop_
_entity.id
_entity.type
_entity.pdbx_description
1 polymer ?
#
loop_
_entity_poly.entity_id
_entity_poly.type
_entity_poly.pdbx_seq_one_letter_code
_entity_poly.pdbx_strand_id
1 'polypeptide(L)'
;MRSAAFILVACLLFVHVKGMSLTPKGRCYCMDAGVNFIKPKLIQKVEVYQPSLSCQKMELVITLKNSGEQKCVNPESRFAKNFIKNAQRKKRSADGSLWRNSS
;
A
#
# COMPACT_ATOMS: atom_id res chain seq x y z
N MET A 1 31.66 -42.57 10.82
CA MET A 1 32.27 -41.32 10.30
C MET A 1 31.73 -40.86 8.95
N ARG A 2 31.52 -41.74 7.95
CA ARG A 2 30.95 -41.34 6.64
C ARG A 2 29.50 -40.86 6.72
N SER A 3 28.62 -41.57 7.44
CA SER A 3 27.20 -41.20 7.55
C SER A 3 26.95 -39.87 8.25
N ALA A 4 27.74 -39.54 9.28
CA ALA A 4 27.63 -38.27 9.99
C ALA A 4 27.98 -37.07 9.09
N ALA A 5 28.96 -37.23 8.19
CA ALA A 5 29.32 -36.22 7.20
C ALA A 5 28.18 -35.98 6.20
N PHE A 6 27.52 -37.05 5.73
CA PHE A 6 26.37 -36.92 4.83
C PHE A 6 25.17 -36.21 5.48
N ILE A 7 24.90 -36.50 6.75
CA ILE A 7 23.81 -35.84 7.50
C ILE A 7 24.12 -34.34 7.70
N LEU A 8 25.35 -34.00 8.07
CA LEU A 8 25.78 -32.60 8.21
C LEU A 8 25.68 -31.84 6.90
N VAL A 9 26.13 -32.44 5.79
CA VAL A 9 26.03 -31.83 4.46
C VAL A 9 24.56 -31.65 4.05
N ALA A 10 23.70 -32.63 4.30
CA ALA A 10 22.27 -32.51 4.03
C ALA A 10 21.62 -31.36 4.84
N CYS A 11 21.89 -31.27 6.14
CA CYS A 11 21.38 -30.20 6.99
C CYS A 11 21.86 -28.81 6.52
N LEU A 12 23.12 -28.67 6.11
CA LEU A 12 23.66 -27.41 5.58
C LEU A 12 22.99 -27.01 4.26
N LEU A 13 22.67 -27.98 3.39
CA LEU A 13 21.94 -27.73 2.14
C LEU A 13 20.49 -27.27 2.39
N PHE A 14 19.79 -27.85 3.38
CA PHE A 14 18.45 -27.40 3.78
C PHE A 14 18.45 -25.99 4.37
N VAL A 15 19.49 -25.61 5.12
CA VAL A 15 19.65 -24.25 5.66
C VAL A 15 19.98 -23.22 4.56
N HIS A 16 20.62 -23.66 3.48
CA HIS A 16 20.99 -22.77 2.36
C HIS A 16 19.83 -22.44 1.41
N VAL A 17 18.67 -23.06 1.60
CA VAL A 17 17.40 -22.55 1.04
C VAL A 17 16.95 -21.38 1.92
N LYS A 18 17.78 -20.33 2.00
CA LYS A 18 17.30 -19.00 2.36
C LYS A 18 16.27 -18.67 1.30
N GLY A 19 15.00 -18.79 1.68
CA GLY A 19 13.89 -18.36 0.86
C GLY A 19 14.26 -17.01 0.31
N MET A 20 14.38 -16.91 -1.02
CA MET A 20 14.35 -15.62 -1.66
C MET A 20 13.07 -15.00 -1.14
N SER A 21 13.19 -14.06 -0.22
CA SER A 21 12.24 -12.98 -0.16
C SER A 21 12.38 -12.29 -1.52
N LEU A 22 11.73 -12.89 -2.51
CA LEU A 22 10.91 -12.17 -3.47
C LEU A 22 10.03 -11.32 -2.56
N THR A 23 10.57 -10.20 -2.07
CA THR A 23 9.76 -9.08 -1.62
C THR A 23 8.79 -8.95 -2.76
N PRO A 24 7.51 -9.33 -2.56
CA PRO A 24 6.56 -9.22 -3.65
C PRO A 24 6.70 -7.76 -4.03
N LYS A 25 7.16 -7.47 -5.25
CA LYS A 25 7.04 -6.12 -5.79
C LYS A 25 5.54 -5.95 -5.78
N GLY A 26 5.07 -5.33 -4.70
CA GLY A 26 3.68 -5.35 -4.36
C GLY A 26 2.90 -4.86 -5.58
N ARG A 27 1.79 -5.53 -5.92
CA ARG A 27 0.95 -5.09 -7.03
C ARG A 27 0.20 -3.84 -6.55
N CYS A 28 0.87 -2.71 -6.67
CA CYS A 28 0.28 -1.40 -6.51
C CYS A 28 -0.84 -1.22 -7.54
N TYR A 29 -1.90 -0.52 -7.15
CA TYR A 29 -3.02 -0.26 -8.05
C TYR A 29 -2.58 0.67 -9.20
N CYS A 30 -1.71 1.64 -8.89
CA CYS A 30 -1.15 2.60 -9.82
C CYS A 30 0.20 2.12 -10.39
N MET A 31 0.30 2.09 -11.72
CA MET A 31 1.52 1.71 -12.43
C MET A 31 2.45 2.91 -12.70
N ASP A 32 1.88 4.10 -12.83
CA ASP A 32 2.58 5.35 -13.11
C ASP A 32 2.54 6.34 -11.92
N ALA A 33 3.19 7.49 -12.06
CA ALA A 33 3.21 8.52 -11.04
C ALA A 33 1.85 9.23 -10.86
N GLY A 34 0.86 8.96 -11.70
CA GLY A 34 -0.43 9.62 -11.71
C GLY A 34 -0.39 11.08 -12.16
N VAL A 35 -1.57 11.70 -12.21
CA VAL A 35 -1.73 13.12 -12.53
C VAL A 35 -1.54 13.99 -11.29
N ASN A 36 -1.10 15.24 -11.46
CA ASN A 36 -0.91 16.15 -10.32
C ASN A 36 -2.19 16.88 -9.89
N PHE A 37 -3.22 16.92 -10.73
CA PHE A 37 -4.45 17.65 -10.47
C PHE A 37 -5.63 17.09 -11.24
N ILE A 38 -6.81 17.07 -10.60
CA ILE A 38 -8.09 16.77 -11.22
C ILE A 38 -9.08 17.86 -10.81
N LYS A 39 -9.86 18.38 -11.77
CA LYS A 39 -10.88 19.40 -11.48
C LYS A 39 -11.90 18.84 -10.48
N PRO A 40 -12.12 19.47 -9.30
CA PRO A 40 -13.01 18.93 -8.27
C PRO A 40 -14.43 18.61 -8.73
N LYS A 41 -14.96 19.38 -9.69
CA LYS A 41 -16.30 19.17 -10.27
C LYS A 41 -16.46 17.80 -10.94
N LEU A 42 -15.35 17.22 -11.43
CA LEU A 42 -15.32 15.93 -12.12
C LEU A 42 -15.16 14.73 -11.16
N ILE A 43 -14.89 14.96 -9.88
CA ILE A 43 -14.62 13.89 -8.91
C ILE A 43 -15.92 13.26 -8.45
N GLN A 44 -16.08 11.95 -8.66
CA GLN A 44 -17.17 11.16 -8.11
C GLN A 44 -16.79 10.54 -6.77
N LYS A 45 -15.62 9.89 -6.72
CA LYS A 45 -15.13 9.17 -5.54
C LYS A 45 -13.63 9.35 -5.39
N VAL A 46 -13.17 9.38 -4.14
CA VAL A 46 -11.75 9.47 -3.78
C VAL A 46 -11.41 8.31 -2.86
N GLU A 47 -10.41 7.52 -3.23
CA GLU A 47 -9.92 6.37 -2.47
C GLU A 47 -8.44 6.55 -2.14
N VAL A 48 -8.13 6.54 -0.85
CA VAL A 48 -6.76 6.69 -0.34
C VAL A 48 -6.27 5.33 0.15
N TYR A 49 -5.33 4.74 -0.57
CA TYR A 49 -4.67 3.49 -0.19
C TYR A 49 -3.39 3.81 0.59
N GLN A 50 -3.32 3.29 1.81
CA GLN A 50 -2.12 3.38 2.62
C GLN A 50 -1.10 2.31 2.22
N PRO A 51 0.20 2.55 2.47
CA PRO A 51 1.21 1.52 2.33
C PRO A 51 0.81 0.22 3.04
N SER A 52 0.97 -0.90 2.35
CA SER A 52 0.64 -2.24 2.81
C SER A 52 1.73 -3.23 2.39
N LEU A 53 1.67 -4.47 2.88
CA LEU A 53 2.56 -5.56 2.46
C LEU A 53 2.54 -5.77 0.93
N SER A 54 1.40 -5.49 0.31
CA SER A 54 1.17 -5.67 -1.13
C SER A 54 1.42 -4.41 -1.96
N CYS A 55 1.73 -3.26 -1.36
CA CYS A 55 2.19 -2.06 -2.06
C CYS A 55 2.78 -1.10 -1.04
N GLN A 56 4.09 -0.84 -1.12
CA GLN A 56 4.77 0.04 -0.16
C GLN A 56 4.53 1.53 -0.44
N LYS A 57 3.87 1.88 -1.55
CA LYS A 57 3.56 3.25 -1.93
C LYS A 57 2.19 3.64 -1.37
N MET A 58 2.05 4.92 -1.04
CA MET A 58 0.74 5.53 -0.82
C MET A 58 0.11 5.84 -2.17
N GLU A 59 -1.16 5.47 -2.36
CA GLU A 59 -1.86 5.66 -3.64
C GLU A 59 -3.15 6.46 -3.42
N LEU A 60 -3.43 7.38 -4.35
CA LEU A 60 -4.66 8.15 -4.38
C LEU A 60 -5.37 7.91 -5.70
N VAL A 61 -6.50 7.23 -5.66
CA VAL A 61 -7.30 6.88 -6.85
C VAL A 61 -8.58 7.70 -6.85
N ILE A 62 -8.85 8.34 -7.98
CA ILE A 62 -10.04 9.16 -8.18
C ILE A 62 -10.89 8.55 -9.28
N THR A 63 -12.16 8.29 -8.97
CA THR A 63 -13.17 7.95 -9.97
C THR A 63 -13.80 9.22 -10.50
N LEU A 64 -13.81 9.40 -11.81
CA LEU A 64 -14.43 10.54 -12.49
C LEU A 64 -15.93 10.32 -12.68
N LYS A 65 -16.71 11.40 -12.56
CA LYS A 65 -18.14 11.42 -12.88
C LYS A 65 -18.36 11.12 -14.37
N ASN A 66 -19.53 10.56 -14.66
CA ASN A 66 -20.03 10.21 -16.00
C ASN A 66 -19.27 9.06 -16.67
N SER A 67 -17.93 9.10 -16.72
CA SER A 67 -17.13 8.03 -17.34
C SER A 67 -16.88 6.86 -16.40
N GLY A 68 -16.89 7.07 -15.08
CA GLY A 68 -16.43 6.08 -14.11
C GLY A 68 -14.93 5.79 -14.20
N GLU A 69 -14.20 6.56 -15.02
CA GLU A 69 -12.77 6.36 -15.24
C GLU A 69 -11.99 6.58 -13.95
N GLN A 70 -11.07 5.68 -13.64
CA GLN A 70 -10.20 5.78 -12.48
C GLN A 70 -8.86 6.39 -12.89
N LYS A 71 -8.44 7.43 -12.17
CA LYS A 71 -7.14 8.08 -12.35
C LYS A 71 -6.34 8.03 -11.06
N CYS A 72 -5.09 7.61 -11.19
CA CYS A 72 -4.10 7.75 -10.13
C CYS A 72 -3.64 9.20 -10.03
N VAL A 73 -3.41 9.67 -8.81
CA VAL A 73 -2.95 11.02 -8.51
C VAL A 73 -1.61 10.94 -7.78
N ASN A 74 -0.66 11.78 -8.19
CA ASN A 74 0.64 11.86 -7.55
C ASN A 74 0.49 12.25 -6.07
N PRO A 75 0.90 11.39 -5.11
CA PRO A 75 0.77 11.66 -3.67
C PRO A 75 1.59 12.88 -3.22
N GLU A 76 2.63 13.27 -3.97
CA GLU A 76 3.45 14.45 -3.67
C GLU A 76 2.83 15.78 -4.09
N SER A 77 1.79 15.74 -4.93
CA SER A 77 1.08 16.94 -5.38
C SER A 77 0.37 17.65 -4.21
N ARG A 78 0.29 18.98 -4.26
CA ARG A 78 -0.49 19.77 -3.26
C ARG A 78 -1.95 19.33 -3.22
N PHE A 79 -2.50 18.95 -4.37
CA PHE A 79 -3.86 18.46 -4.50
C PHE A 79 -4.07 17.16 -3.69
N ALA A 80 -3.20 16.16 -3.87
CA ALA A 80 -3.29 14.89 -3.13
C ALA A 80 -3.10 15.06 -1.62
N LYS A 81 -2.14 15.91 -1.21
CA LYS A 81 -1.82 16.14 0.22
C LYS A 81 -3.03 16.60 1.04
N ASN A 82 -3.97 17.34 0.44
CA ASN A 82 -5.20 17.74 1.11
C ASN A 82 -6.12 16.55 1.42
N PHE A 83 -6.30 15.63 0.46
CA PHE A 83 -7.10 14.42 0.67
C PHE A 83 -6.47 13.48 1.69
N ILE A 84 -5.14 13.27 1.60
CA ILE A 84 -4.39 12.42 2.52
C ILE A 84 -4.51 12.92 3.95
N LYS A 85 -4.32 14.23 4.19
CA LYS A 85 -4.46 14.83 5.52
C LYS A 85 -5.86 14.64 6.09
N ASN A 86 -6.90 14.81 5.27
CA ASN A 86 -8.29 14.62 5.70
C ASN A 86 -8.58 13.16 6.06
N ALA A 87 -8.07 12.21 5.26
CA ALA A 87 -8.20 10.79 5.57
C ALA A 87 -7.50 10.41 6.89
N GLN A 88 -6.29 10.93 7.14
CA GLN A 88 -5.56 10.71 8.39
C GLN A 88 -6.30 11.26 9.61
N ARG A 89 -6.87 12.46 9.52
CA ARG A 89 -7.67 13.07 10.59
C ARG A 89 -8.87 12.19 10.94
N LYS A 90 -9.61 11.71 9.93
CA LYS A 90 -10.74 10.79 10.14
C LYS A 90 -10.32 9.50 10.84
N LYS A 91 -9.19 8.90 10.45
CA LYS A 91 -8.66 7.70 11.13
C LYS A 91 -8.35 7.94 12.60
N ARG A 92 -7.68 9.05 12.95
CA ARG A 92 -7.39 9.40 14.34
C ARG A 92 -8.65 9.62 15.16
N SER A 93 -9.64 10.30 14.59
CA SER A 93 -10.93 10.50 15.27
C SER A 93 -11.66 9.18 15.51
N ALA A 94 -11.63 8.26 14.54
CA ALA A 94 -12.24 6.93 14.68
C ALA A 94 -11.52 6.08 15.73
N ASP A 95 -10.18 6.02 15.69
CA ASP A 95 -9.36 5.34 16.70
C ASP A 95 -9.64 5.89 18.10
N GLY A 96 -9.59 7.21 18.28
CA GLY A 96 -9.90 7.84 19.58
C GLY A 96 -11.37 7.70 20.03
N SER A 97 -12.31 7.41 19.13
CA SER A 97 -13.68 7.04 19.50
C SER A 97 -13.79 5.58 19.94
N LEU A 98 -13.01 4.68 19.32
CA LEU A 98 -12.94 3.27 19.70
C LEU A 98 -12.39 3.12 21.12
N TRP A 99 -11.32 3.86 21.45
CA TRP A 99 -10.77 3.91 22.80
C TRP A 99 -11.77 4.47 23.82
N ARG A 100 -12.48 5.56 23.49
CA ARG A 100 -13.51 6.14 24.38
C ARG A 100 -14.69 5.20 24.64
N ASN A 101 -15.11 4.42 23.65
CA ASN A 101 -16.22 3.47 23.81
C ASN A 101 -15.82 2.16 24.49
N SER A 102 -14.51 1.98 24.77
CA SER A 102 -13.96 0.79 25.43
C SER A 102 -13.59 1.06 26.90
N SER A 103 -13.90 2.26 27.43
CA SER A 103 -13.77 2.67 28.84
C SER A 103 -15.15 2.82 29.46
#